data_AF-A0A8R2AYQ6-F1
#
_entry.id   AF-A0A8R2AYQ6-F1
#
_cell.length_a   1.000
_cell.length_b   1.000
_cell.length_c   1.000
_cell.angle_alpha   90.00
_cell.angle_beta   90.00
_cell.angle_gamma   90.00
#
_symmetry.space_group_name_H-M   'P 1'
#
loop_
_entity.id
_entity.type
_entity.pdbx_description
1 polymer ?
#
loop_
_entity_poly.entity_id
_entity_poly.type
_entity_poly.pdbx_seq_one_letter_code
_entity_poly.pdbx_strand_id
1 'polypeptide(L)'
;MLANKHIGSDKGFLPEGLFICFEAEKQRIDYRNEMNGDNFKGWFEYILPRLDPNSVIVMDNEPYHSVKAKTYPTACWKKSEILKWLNSRGVTFDRPMLKSQLLIRVRELKPHNNLYVIDSLAKDAGHTVLRLPPYHHELNPIELAWEMVKGYVKRENTSFEIDDIRLLLNTGIERVTAENWKNFIQQVIEEENKMWKVDDIMDELIDEIEPCMNKIMGETSYDSFSD
;
A
#
# COMPACT_ATOMS: atom_id res chain seq x y z
N MET A 1 4.87 -14.08 15.87
CA MET A 1 3.76 -13.28 15.30
C MET A 1 3.22 -14.04 14.09
N LEU A 2 1.93 -14.38 14.05
CA LEU A 2 1.35 -15.08 12.88
C LEU A 2 1.08 -14.05 11.77
N ALA A 3 1.77 -14.15 10.64
CA ALA A 3 1.47 -13.37 9.45
C ALA A 3 0.71 -14.26 8.47
N ASN A 4 -0.60 -14.03 8.36
CA ASN A 4 -1.46 -14.76 7.45
C ASN A 4 -1.88 -13.83 6.32
N LYS A 5 -1.83 -14.32 5.08
CA LYS A 5 -2.35 -13.61 3.91
C LYS A 5 -3.38 -14.46 3.20
N HIS A 6 -4.36 -13.80 2.63
CA HIS A 6 -5.38 -14.43 1.83
C HIS A 6 -5.84 -13.43 0.76
N ILE A 7 -6.51 -13.92 -0.26
CA ILE A 7 -7.28 -13.11 -1.20
C ILE A 7 -8.75 -13.54 -1.17
N GLY A 8 -9.68 -12.60 -1.31
CA GLY A 8 -11.11 -12.87 -1.33
C GLY A 8 -11.86 -11.86 -2.20
N SER A 9 -13.10 -12.20 -2.50
CA SER A 9 -14.02 -11.43 -3.35
C SER A 9 -15.45 -11.57 -2.82
N ASP A 10 -16.43 -11.03 -3.53
CA ASP A 10 -17.85 -11.22 -3.25
C ASP A 10 -18.30 -12.70 -3.28
N LYS A 11 -17.47 -13.60 -3.82
CA LYS A 11 -17.66 -15.06 -3.83
C LYS A 11 -17.11 -15.75 -2.59
N GLY A 12 -16.43 -15.02 -1.70
CA GLY A 12 -15.75 -15.59 -0.55
C GLY A 12 -14.21 -15.52 -0.66
N PHE A 13 -13.56 -16.18 0.28
CA PHE A 13 -12.12 -16.47 0.20
C PHE A 13 -11.81 -17.37 -0.99
N LEU A 14 -10.76 -17.06 -1.74
CA LEU A 14 -10.33 -17.88 -2.88
C LEU A 14 -9.78 -19.23 -2.38
N PRO A 15 -10.31 -20.39 -2.83
CA PRO A 15 -9.76 -21.68 -2.44
C PRO A 15 -8.25 -21.77 -2.72
N GLU A 16 -7.49 -22.32 -1.77
CA GLU A 16 -6.01 -22.39 -1.81
C GLU A 16 -5.29 -21.02 -1.84
N GLY A 17 -6.01 -19.93 -1.55
CA GLY A 17 -5.44 -18.59 -1.48
C GLY A 17 -4.76 -18.26 -0.15
N LEU A 18 -4.92 -19.11 0.86
CA LEU A 18 -4.33 -18.91 2.17
C LEU A 18 -2.81 -19.13 2.15
N PHE A 19 -2.09 -18.11 2.58
CA PHE A 19 -0.66 -18.17 2.88
C PHE A 19 -0.46 -18.01 4.38
N ILE A 20 0.28 -18.94 4.99
CA ILE A 20 0.48 -18.97 6.44
C ILE A 20 1.97 -18.91 6.79
N CYS A 21 2.38 -17.90 7.56
CA CYS A 21 3.67 -17.87 8.23
C CYS A 21 3.54 -18.31 9.69
N PHE A 22 4.21 -19.41 10.07
CA PHE A 22 4.40 -19.79 11.47
C PHE A 22 5.82 -19.52 11.93
N GLU A 23 5.99 -18.80 13.04
CA GLU A 23 7.20 -18.84 13.85
C GLU A 23 7.08 -19.99 14.86
N ALA A 24 7.57 -21.17 14.49
CA ALA A 24 7.95 -22.20 15.46
C ALA A 24 8.98 -23.14 14.85
N GLU A 25 9.95 -23.52 15.68
CA GLU A 25 11.21 -24.13 15.28
C GLU A 25 11.10 -25.46 14.51
N LYS A 26 11.96 -25.57 13.50
CA LYS A 26 12.59 -26.77 12.89
C LYS A 26 11.71 -27.89 12.30
N GLN A 27 12.05 -28.18 11.03
CA GLN A 27 11.87 -29.43 10.26
C GLN A 27 10.42 -29.78 9.91
N ARG A 28 9.88 -29.37 8.76
CA ARG A 28 10.10 -29.99 7.43
C ARG A 28 9.48 -29.09 6.33
N ILE A 29 10.09 -29.11 5.13
CA ILE A 29 9.59 -28.59 3.83
C ILE A 29 9.22 -27.08 3.83
N ASP A 30 10.19 -26.26 3.44
CA ASP A 30 10.18 -24.88 2.87
C ASP A 30 9.15 -23.78 3.25
N TYR A 31 8.27 -23.95 4.23
CA TYR A 31 7.41 -22.86 4.72
C TYR A 31 8.09 -22.06 5.85
N ARG A 32 9.31 -21.57 5.61
CA ARG A 32 10.15 -20.98 6.67
C ARG A 32 10.83 -19.69 6.25
N ASN A 33 10.12 -18.57 6.21
CA ASN A 33 10.71 -17.24 6.35
C ASN A 33 9.63 -16.22 6.75
N GLU A 34 10.04 -15.19 7.47
CA GLU A 34 9.27 -13.96 7.71
C GLU A 34 8.72 -13.41 6.38
N MET A 35 7.54 -12.79 6.41
CA MET A 35 6.93 -12.22 5.20
C MET A 35 7.87 -11.16 4.60
N ASN A 36 8.29 -11.38 3.36
CA ASN A 36 9.17 -10.48 2.61
C ASN A 36 8.70 -10.36 1.16
N GLY A 37 9.34 -9.46 0.41
CA GLY A 37 8.98 -9.18 -0.98
C GLY A 37 9.06 -10.38 -1.91
N ASP A 38 10.04 -11.27 -1.71
CA ASP A 38 10.24 -12.44 -2.57
C ASP A 38 9.20 -13.53 -2.28
N ASN A 39 8.93 -13.80 -1.00
CA ASN A 39 7.90 -14.74 -0.57
C ASN A 39 6.51 -14.28 -1.06
N PHE A 40 6.20 -13.00 -0.90
CA PHE A 40 4.96 -12.42 -1.39
C PHE A 40 4.85 -12.52 -2.91
N LYS A 41 5.93 -12.20 -3.63
CA LYS A 41 5.99 -12.34 -5.10
C LYS A 41 5.68 -13.78 -5.54
N GLY A 42 6.31 -14.78 -4.92
CA GLY A 42 6.07 -16.19 -5.25
C GLY A 42 4.63 -16.63 -4.98
N TRP A 43 4.05 -16.23 -3.84
CA TRP A 43 2.63 -16.48 -3.56
C TRP A 43 1.71 -15.76 -4.55
N PHE A 44 2.04 -14.54 -4.94
CA PHE A 44 1.24 -13.77 -5.89
C PHE A 44 1.28 -14.38 -7.30
N GLU A 45 2.45 -14.81 -7.77
CA GLU A 45 2.58 -15.55 -9.04
C GLU A 45 1.77 -16.85 -9.03
N TYR A 46 1.69 -17.53 -7.88
CA TYR A 46 0.84 -18.71 -7.71
C TYR A 46 -0.66 -18.36 -7.79
N ILE A 47 -1.08 -17.20 -7.26
CA ILE A 47 -2.50 -16.87 -7.16
C ILE A 47 -3.09 -16.25 -8.42
N LEU A 48 -2.30 -15.50 -9.19
CA LEU A 48 -2.78 -14.78 -10.38
C LEU A 48 -3.56 -15.68 -11.37
N PRO A 49 -3.09 -16.89 -11.74
CA PRO A 49 -3.82 -17.74 -12.69
C PRO A 49 -5.17 -18.28 -12.17
N ARG A 50 -5.46 -18.13 -10.87
CA ARG A 50 -6.69 -18.59 -10.23
C ARG A 50 -7.75 -17.48 -10.11
N LEU A 51 -7.40 -16.24 -10.45
CA LEU A 51 -8.32 -15.12 -10.42
C LEU A 51 -9.22 -15.12 -11.65
N ASP A 52 -10.40 -14.54 -11.51
CA ASP A 52 -11.28 -14.29 -12.65
C ASP A 52 -10.58 -13.34 -13.65
N PRO A 53 -10.73 -13.53 -14.97
CA PRO A 53 -10.12 -12.66 -15.97
C PRO A 53 -10.48 -11.19 -15.77
N ASN A 54 -9.53 -10.27 -16.03
CA ASN A 54 -9.73 -8.83 -15.92
C ASN A 54 -10.11 -8.33 -14.50
N SER A 55 -9.78 -9.09 -13.46
CA SER A 55 -10.01 -8.65 -12.06
C SER A 55 -9.25 -7.37 -11.70
N VAL A 56 -9.85 -6.58 -10.80
CA VAL A 56 -9.19 -5.50 -10.07
C VAL A 56 -8.75 -6.03 -8.71
N ILE A 57 -7.45 -5.98 -8.43
CA ILE A 57 -6.84 -6.44 -7.19
C ILE A 57 -6.65 -5.23 -6.29
N VAL A 58 -7.43 -5.16 -5.22
CA VAL A 58 -7.31 -4.11 -4.19
C VAL A 58 -6.19 -4.51 -3.21
N MET A 59 -5.24 -3.61 -2.96
CA MET A 59 -4.05 -3.91 -2.16
C MET A 59 -3.63 -2.73 -1.28
N ASP A 60 -3.21 -3.01 -0.06
CA ASP A 60 -2.59 -2.01 0.82
C ASP A 60 -1.15 -1.63 0.37
N ASN A 61 -0.50 -0.73 1.10
CA ASN A 61 0.85 -0.26 0.81
C ASN A 61 1.95 -0.90 1.68
N GLU A 62 1.73 -2.11 2.19
CA GLU A 62 2.74 -2.81 2.99
C GLU A 62 4.10 -2.91 2.26
N PRO A 63 5.23 -2.86 2.97
CA PRO A 63 6.56 -2.79 2.35
C PRO A 63 6.84 -3.93 1.36
N TYR A 64 6.39 -5.15 1.66
CA TYR A 64 6.56 -6.33 0.81
C TYR A 64 5.62 -6.35 -0.40
N HIS A 65 4.50 -5.62 -0.38
CA HIS A 65 3.68 -5.38 -1.58
C HIS A 65 4.29 -4.29 -2.48
N SER A 66 5.13 -3.42 -1.90
CA SER A 66 5.62 -2.18 -2.52
C SER A 66 7.08 -2.28 -2.97
N VAL A 67 7.54 -3.48 -3.34
CA VAL A 67 8.88 -3.71 -3.89
C VAL A 67 9.01 -2.99 -5.22
N LYS A 68 9.91 -2.01 -5.29
CA LYS A 68 10.09 -1.17 -6.49
C LYS A 68 10.77 -1.96 -7.62
N ALA A 69 10.16 -1.95 -8.79
CA ALA A 69 10.72 -2.57 -10.01
C ALA A 69 12.00 -1.87 -10.49
N LYS A 70 12.15 -0.59 -10.17
CA LYS A 70 13.36 0.20 -10.46
C LYS A 70 13.86 0.88 -9.19
N THR A 71 15.16 0.76 -8.94
CA THR A 71 15.83 1.49 -7.87
C THR A 71 16.29 2.85 -8.39
N TYR A 72 16.07 3.88 -7.57
CA TYR A 72 16.51 5.25 -7.82
C TYR A 72 17.48 5.64 -6.71
N PRO A 73 18.57 6.39 -7.02
CA PRO A 73 19.52 6.78 -6.01
C PRO A 73 18.86 7.62 -4.89
N THR A 74 19.25 7.32 -3.65
CA THR A 74 18.75 8.02 -2.45
C THR A 74 19.88 8.75 -1.72
N ALA A 75 19.56 9.50 -0.68
CA ALA A 75 20.56 10.15 0.17
C ALA A 75 21.54 9.18 0.83
N CYS A 76 21.21 7.88 0.92
CA CYS A 76 22.10 6.85 1.45
C CYS A 76 23.18 6.40 0.45
N TRP A 77 22.98 6.61 -0.86
CA TRP A 77 23.94 6.18 -1.89
C TRP A 77 25.22 7.01 -1.85
N LYS A 78 26.35 6.43 -2.25
CA LYS A 78 27.60 7.20 -2.39
C LYS A 78 27.46 8.17 -3.56
N LYS A 79 28.09 9.34 -3.45
CA LYS A 79 28.08 10.37 -4.50
C LYS A 79 28.51 9.81 -5.87
N SER A 80 29.52 8.95 -5.88
CA SER A 80 30.01 8.27 -7.07
C SER A 80 28.98 7.34 -7.72
N GLU A 81 28.16 6.65 -6.93
CA GLU A 81 27.10 5.77 -7.42
C GLU A 81 25.94 6.58 -8.02
N ILE A 82 25.58 7.70 -7.37
CA ILE A 82 24.58 8.63 -7.91
C ILE A 82 25.05 9.18 -9.27
N LEU A 83 26.32 9.58 -9.39
CA LEU A 83 26.91 10.03 -10.66
C LEU A 83 26.88 8.96 -11.74
N LYS A 84 27.28 7.72 -11.40
CA LYS A 84 27.22 6.59 -12.35
C LYS A 84 25.79 6.36 -12.86
N TRP A 85 24.80 6.42 -11.96
CA TRP A 85 23.39 6.26 -12.32
C TRP A 85 22.92 7.39 -13.25
N LEU A 86 23.24 8.66 -12.94
CA LEU A 86 22.88 9.81 -13.78
C LEU A 86 23.56 9.74 -15.17
N ASN A 87 24.85 9.37 -15.22
CA ASN A 87 25.57 9.19 -16.47
C ASN A 87 24.97 8.05 -17.32
N SER A 88 24.53 6.94 -16.69
CA SER A 88 23.86 5.84 -17.40
C SER A 88 22.52 6.24 -18.02
N ARG A 89 21.94 7.36 -17.57
CA ARG A 89 20.72 7.98 -18.13
C ARG A 89 21.02 9.08 -19.15
N GLY A 90 22.30 9.27 -19.52
CA GLY A 90 22.72 10.29 -20.47
C GLY A 90 22.88 11.70 -19.89
N VAL A 91 22.84 11.87 -18.57
CA VAL A 91 23.08 13.17 -17.94
C VAL A 91 24.58 13.39 -17.75
N THR A 92 25.12 14.43 -18.38
CA THR A 92 26.51 14.86 -18.21
C THR A 92 26.59 16.12 -17.34
N PHE A 93 27.71 16.30 -16.65
CA PHE A 93 27.93 17.45 -15.77
C PHE A 93 29.24 18.14 -16.13
N ASP A 94 29.17 19.43 -16.48
CA ASP A 94 30.33 20.21 -16.90
C ASP A 94 31.22 20.65 -15.73
N ARG A 95 30.71 20.53 -14.50
CA ARG A 95 31.41 20.88 -13.26
C ARG A 95 31.08 19.92 -12.12
N PRO A 96 31.94 19.82 -11.10
CA PRO A 96 31.66 18.99 -9.92
C PRO A 96 30.40 19.48 -9.19
N MET A 97 29.39 18.62 -9.05
CA MET A 97 28.16 18.93 -8.32
C MET A 97 28.19 18.40 -6.89
N LEU A 98 27.47 19.04 -5.97
CA LEU A 98 27.24 18.51 -4.62
C LEU A 98 26.26 17.33 -4.64
N LYS A 99 26.34 16.45 -3.64
CA LYS A 99 25.43 15.30 -3.52
C LYS A 99 23.95 15.72 -3.47
N SER A 100 23.64 16.81 -2.77
CA SER A 100 22.29 17.39 -2.73
C SER A 100 21.78 17.81 -4.10
N GLN A 101 22.62 18.48 -4.91
CA GLN A 101 22.26 18.91 -6.25
C GLN A 101 22.06 17.73 -7.21
N LEU A 102 22.87 16.68 -7.07
CA LEU A 102 22.66 15.44 -7.82
C LEU A 102 21.33 14.77 -7.46
N LEU A 103 20.93 14.78 -6.18
CA LEU A 103 19.64 14.23 -5.75
C LEU A 103 18.44 15.03 -6.28
N ILE A 104 18.58 16.35 -6.47
CA ILE A 104 17.55 17.17 -7.15
C ILE A 104 17.37 16.69 -8.59
N ARG A 105 18.46 16.47 -9.34
CA ARG A 105 18.40 15.92 -10.71
C ARG A 105 17.81 14.51 -10.76
N VAL A 106 18.13 13.67 -9.78
CA VAL A 106 17.49 12.34 -9.65
C VAL A 106 15.98 12.47 -9.46
N ARG A 107 15.52 13.45 -8.66
CA ARG A 107 14.09 13.69 -8.42
C ARG A 107 13.36 14.14 -9.70
N GLU A 108 13.96 15.02 -10.49
CA GLU A 108 13.42 15.47 -11.78
C GLU A 108 13.24 14.32 -12.78
N LEU A 109 14.15 13.34 -12.77
CA LEU A 109 14.10 12.18 -13.66
C LEU A 109 13.27 11.01 -13.10
N LYS A 110 12.88 11.09 -11.84
CA LYS A 110 12.10 10.04 -11.20
C LYS A 110 10.65 10.15 -11.72
N PRO A 111 10.06 9.08 -12.27
CA PRO A 111 8.64 9.10 -12.58
C PRO A 111 7.85 9.36 -11.29
N HIS A 112 6.80 10.16 -11.42
CA HIS A 112 5.93 10.52 -10.30
C HIS A 112 5.18 9.27 -9.77
N ASN A 113 4.92 8.30 -10.66
CA ASN A 113 4.35 7.01 -10.31
C ASN A 113 5.47 6.02 -9.98
N ASN A 114 5.44 5.49 -8.75
CA ASN A 114 6.30 4.36 -8.40
C ASN A 114 5.82 3.13 -9.18
N LEU A 115 6.75 2.44 -9.84
CA LEU A 115 6.47 1.16 -10.49
C LEU A 115 6.86 0.04 -9.53
N TYR A 116 5.88 -0.76 -9.10
CA TYR A 116 6.10 -1.91 -8.24
C TYR A 116 6.15 -3.21 -9.06
N VAL A 117 6.93 -4.17 -8.57
CA VAL A 117 7.08 -5.48 -9.22
C VAL A 117 5.73 -6.19 -9.33
N ILE A 118 4.96 -6.17 -8.24
CA ILE A 118 3.65 -6.82 -8.14
C ILE A 118 2.64 -6.23 -9.13
N ASP A 119 2.62 -4.90 -9.28
CA ASP A 119 1.72 -4.22 -10.22
C ASP A 119 2.02 -4.62 -11.67
N SER A 120 3.30 -4.85 -11.99
CA SER A 120 3.72 -5.32 -13.31
C SER A 120 3.26 -6.77 -13.55
N LEU A 121 3.44 -7.65 -12.56
CA LEU A 121 2.99 -9.05 -12.63
C LEU A 121 1.48 -9.16 -12.82
N ALA A 122 0.70 -8.38 -12.07
CA ALA A 122 -0.75 -8.35 -12.21
C ALA A 122 -1.15 -7.90 -13.62
N LYS A 123 -0.51 -6.82 -14.12
CA LYS A 123 -0.78 -6.30 -15.47
C LYS A 123 -0.43 -7.31 -16.56
N ASP A 124 0.70 -7.99 -16.45
CA ASP A 124 1.13 -9.02 -17.41
C ASP A 124 0.18 -10.22 -17.41
N ALA A 125 -0.45 -10.52 -16.27
CA ALA A 125 -1.51 -11.52 -16.14
C ALA A 125 -2.91 -11.03 -16.55
N GLY A 126 -3.05 -9.77 -16.99
CA GLY A 126 -4.33 -9.20 -17.44
C GLY A 126 -5.21 -8.63 -16.32
N HIS A 127 -4.64 -8.32 -15.15
CA HIS A 127 -5.32 -7.73 -14.01
C HIS A 127 -4.86 -6.29 -13.75
N THR A 128 -5.67 -5.52 -13.03
CA THR A 128 -5.31 -4.16 -12.60
C THR A 128 -5.14 -4.12 -11.09
N VAL A 129 -4.12 -3.42 -10.58
CA VAL A 129 -3.95 -3.21 -9.14
C VAL A 129 -4.49 -1.84 -8.75
N LEU A 130 -5.39 -1.81 -7.78
CA LEU A 130 -5.86 -0.60 -7.11
C LEU A 130 -5.23 -0.54 -5.71
N ARG A 131 -4.40 0.48 -5.47
CA ARG A 131 -3.75 0.66 -4.16
C ARG A 131 -4.57 1.58 -3.28
N LEU A 132 -4.75 1.16 -2.03
CA LEU A 132 -5.47 1.94 -1.04
C LEU A 132 -4.66 3.17 -0.62
N PRO A 133 -5.33 4.27 -0.20
CA PRO A 133 -4.67 5.38 0.45
C PRO A 133 -3.88 4.94 1.69
N PRO A 134 -2.68 5.51 1.95
CA PRO A 134 -1.92 5.20 3.15
C PRO A 134 -2.73 5.46 4.43
N TYR A 135 -2.63 4.56 5.41
CA TYR A 135 -3.31 4.63 6.72
C TYR A 135 -4.84 4.43 6.73
N HIS A 136 -5.46 4.11 5.59
CA HIS A 136 -6.91 3.89 5.48
C HIS A 136 -7.24 2.39 5.37
N HIS A 137 -7.10 1.68 6.49
CA HIS A 137 -7.38 0.23 6.56
C HIS A 137 -8.89 -0.06 6.56
N GLU A 138 -9.71 0.90 6.97
CA GLU A 138 -11.17 0.88 6.89
C GLU A 138 -11.68 0.76 5.44
N LEU A 139 -10.84 1.07 4.45
CA LEU A 139 -11.13 0.89 3.03
C LEU A 139 -10.70 -0.49 2.51
N ASN A 140 -10.28 -1.41 3.38
CA ASN A 140 -9.83 -2.75 3.03
C ASN A 140 -10.79 -3.84 3.52
N PRO A 141 -11.65 -4.42 2.66
CA PRO A 141 -12.63 -5.41 3.09
C PRO A 141 -12.04 -6.67 3.74
N ILE A 142 -10.79 -7.03 3.42
CA ILE A 142 -10.15 -8.22 3.99
C ILE A 142 -9.83 -8.03 5.47
N GLU A 143 -9.68 -6.80 5.97
CA GLU A 143 -9.47 -6.55 7.40
C GLU A 143 -10.72 -6.95 8.19
N LEU A 144 -11.92 -6.63 7.70
CA LEU A 144 -13.18 -7.07 8.30
C LEU A 144 -13.33 -8.60 8.29
N ALA A 145 -12.91 -9.25 7.20
CA ALA A 145 -12.88 -10.71 7.13
C ALA A 145 -11.91 -11.29 8.18
N TRP A 146 -10.71 -10.72 8.31
CA TRP A 146 -9.74 -11.14 9.31
C TRP A 146 -10.19 -10.85 10.75
N GLU A 147 -10.91 -9.77 11.00
CA GLU A 147 -11.50 -9.48 12.31
C GLU A 147 -12.49 -10.57 12.72
N MET A 148 -13.34 -11.03 11.80
CA MET A 148 -14.26 -12.14 12.04
C MET A 148 -13.50 -13.43 12.38
N VAL A 149 -12.45 -13.76 11.62
CA VAL A 149 -11.60 -14.94 11.86
C VAL A 149 -10.87 -14.84 13.20
N LYS A 150 -10.20 -13.70 13.46
CA LYS A 150 -9.49 -13.45 14.72
C LYS A 150 -10.43 -13.51 15.92
N GLY A 151 -11.63 -12.96 15.78
CA GLY A 151 -12.68 -13.03 16.80
C GLY A 151 -13.11 -14.46 17.11
N TYR A 152 -13.23 -15.32 16.10
CA TYR A 152 -13.49 -16.74 16.28
C TYR A 152 -12.34 -17.44 17.00
N VAL A 153 -11.11 -17.32 16.48
CA VAL A 153 -9.92 -17.94 17.09
C VAL A 153 -9.78 -17.52 18.55
N LYS A 154 -9.97 -16.23 18.87
CA LYS A 154 -9.87 -15.71 20.24
C LYS A 154 -10.91 -16.32 21.20
N ARG A 155 -12.12 -16.63 20.73
CA ARG A 155 -13.18 -17.22 21.57
C ARG A 155 -12.98 -18.70 21.82
N GLU A 156 -12.53 -19.43 20.81
CA GLU A 156 -12.43 -20.90 20.87
C GLU A 156 -11.05 -21.40 21.31
N ASN A 157 -10.02 -20.56 21.26
CA ASN A 157 -8.67 -20.96 21.66
C ASN A 157 -8.60 -21.13 23.19
N THR A 158 -8.48 -22.38 23.63
CA THR A 158 -8.40 -22.77 25.04
C THR A 158 -7.04 -23.38 25.42
N SER A 159 -6.31 -23.95 24.46
CA SER A 159 -5.05 -24.66 24.68
C SER A 159 -3.80 -23.80 24.44
N PHE A 160 -3.92 -22.71 23.68
CA PHE A 160 -2.80 -21.86 23.21
C PHE A 160 -1.72 -22.60 22.41
N GLU A 161 -2.00 -23.84 21.99
CA GLU A 161 -1.09 -24.65 21.18
C GLU A 161 -1.15 -24.25 19.70
N ILE A 162 -0.01 -24.32 19.02
CA ILE A 162 0.09 -23.85 17.63
C ILE A 162 -0.79 -24.66 16.69
N ASP A 163 -0.81 -25.98 16.85
CA ASP A 163 -1.61 -26.87 15.98
C ASP A 163 -3.12 -26.63 16.14
N ASP A 164 -3.57 -26.36 17.36
CA ASP A 164 -4.97 -25.98 17.62
C ASP A 164 -5.30 -24.62 17.02
N ILE A 165 -4.37 -23.66 17.10
CA ILE A 165 -4.52 -22.36 16.42
C ILE A 165 -4.61 -22.55 14.90
N ARG A 166 -3.86 -23.50 14.29
CA ARG A 166 -3.98 -23.79 12.84
C ARG A 166 -5.38 -24.29 12.49
N LEU A 167 -5.89 -25.23 13.28
CA LEU A 167 -7.22 -25.81 13.05
C LEU A 167 -8.31 -24.74 13.20
N LEU A 168 -8.23 -23.93 14.25
CA LEU A 168 -9.16 -22.82 14.50
C LEU A 168 -9.08 -21.75 13.40
N LEU A 169 -7.89 -21.47 12.88
CA LEU A 169 -7.69 -20.53 11.78
C LEU A 169 -8.39 -21.01 10.51
N ASN A 170 -8.14 -22.25 10.08
CA ASN A 170 -8.78 -22.83 8.90
C ASN A 170 -10.30 -22.87 9.07
N THR A 171 -10.78 -23.33 10.23
CA THR A 171 -12.21 -23.34 10.55
C THR A 171 -12.81 -21.93 10.54
N GLY A 172 -12.07 -20.94 11.04
CA GLY A 172 -12.48 -19.54 11.03
C GLY A 172 -12.63 -18.98 9.61
N ILE A 173 -11.69 -19.31 8.72
CA ILE A 173 -11.72 -18.92 7.30
C ILE A 173 -12.92 -19.58 6.59
N GLU A 174 -13.16 -20.87 6.81
CA GLU A 174 -14.30 -21.60 6.24
C GLU A 174 -15.65 -21.03 6.70
N ARG A 175 -15.72 -20.44 7.90
CA ARG A 175 -16.91 -19.77 8.42
C ARG A 175 -17.20 -18.43 7.75
N VAL A 176 -16.22 -17.81 7.09
CA VAL A 176 -16.45 -16.55 6.37
C VAL A 176 -17.08 -16.85 5.02
N THR A 177 -18.39 -16.65 4.94
CA THR A 177 -19.17 -16.97 3.74
C THR A 177 -19.08 -15.87 2.68
N ALA A 178 -19.55 -16.18 1.46
CA ALA A 178 -19.72 -15.19 0.40
C ALA A 178 -20.67 -14.03 0.80
N GLU A 179 -21.70 -14.32 1.61
CA GLU A 179 -22.61 -13.30 2.13
C GLU A 179 -21.88 -12.35 3.10
N ASN A 180 -21.02 -12.88 3.96
CA ASN A 180 -20.17 -12.04 4.81
C ASN A 180 -19.26 -11.14 3.97
N TRP A 181 -18.63 -11.68 2.93
CA TRP A 181 -17.80 -10.91 2.02
C TRP A 181 -18.55 -9.77 1.31
N LYS A 182 -19.76 -10.03 0.82
CA LYS A 182 -20.62 -8.98 0.24
C LYS A 182 -20.93 -7.88 1.26
N ASN A 183 -21.22 -8.26 2.51
CA ASN A 183 -21.45 -7.29 3.58
C ASN A 183 -20.20 -6.47 3.92
N PHE A 184 -19.01 -7.08 3.93
CA PHE A 184 -17.75 -6.36 4.16
C PHE A 184 -17.46 -5.35 3.05
N ILE A 185 -17.65 -5.75 1.79
CA ILE A 185 -17.51 -4.85 0.63
C ILE A 185 -18.51 -3.69 0.75
N GLN A 186 -19.76 -3.97 1.11
CA GLN A 186 -20.79 -2.95 1.29
C GLN A 186 -20.43 -1.96 2.40
N GLN A 187 -19.91 -2.43 3.54
CA GLN A 187 -19.45 -1.54 4.63
C GLN A 187 -18.32 -0.61 4.18
N VAL A 188 -17.36 -1.12 3.42
CA VAL A 188 -16.25 -0.33 2.87
C VAL A 188 -16.77 0.75 1.92
N ILE A 189 -17.73 0.42 1.05
CA ILE A 189 -18.38 1.39 0.16
C ILE A 189 -19.12 2.47 0.99
N GLU A 190 -19.80 2.09 2.07
CA GLU A 190 -20.46 3.06 2.95
C GLU A 190 -19.46 3.97 3.66
N GLU A 191 -18.31 3.46 4.06
CA GLU A 191 -17.26 4.26 4.68
C GLU A 191 -16.63 5.24 3.67
N GLU A 192 -16.35 4.80 2.45
CA GLU A 192 -15.91 5.66 1.35
C GLU A 192 -16.91 6.78 1.08
N ASN A 193 -18.21 6.47 1.04
CA ASN A 193 -19.26 7.48 0.85
C ASN A 193 -19.34 8.50 2.01
N LYS A 194 -18.99 8.10 3.25
CA LYS A 194 -18.93 9.06 4.37
C LYS A 194 -17.75 10.02 4.19
N MET A 195 -16.59 9.50 3.77
CA MET A 195 -15.43 10.35 3.48
C MET A 195 -15.77 11.36 2.39
N TRP A 196 -16.42 10.91 1.31
CA TRP A 196 -16.83 11.79 0.21
C TRP A 196 -17.75 12.93 0.68
N LYS A 197 -18.72 12.63 1.56
CA LYS A 197 -19.62 13.66 2.12
C LYS A 197 -18.87 14.71 2.93
N VAL A 198 -17.79 14.32 3.63
CA VAL A 198 -16.97 15.28 4.38
C VAL A 198 -16.24 16.21 3.41
N ASP A 199 -15.73 15.67 2.31
CA ASP A 199 -15.07 16.46 1.27
C ASP A 199 -16.06 17.41 0.57
N ASP A 200 -17.26 16.95 0.22
CA ASP A 200 -18.32 17.79 -0.35
C ASP A 200 -18.65 18.99 0.58
N ILE A 201 -18.80 18.74 1.88
CA ILE A 201 -19.05 19.81 2.88
C ILE A 201 -17.85 20.76 2.98
N MET A 202 -16.62 20.24 2.92
CA MET A 202 -15.41 21.07 2.98
C MET A 202 -15.31 21.97 1.74
N ASP A 203 -15.66 21.47 0.56
CA ASP A 203 -15.65 22.24 -0.69
C ASP A 203 -16.65 23.41 -0.62
N GLU A 204 -17.88 23.16 -0.14
CA GLU A 204 -18.88 24.19 0.11
C GLU A 204 -18.37 25.25 1.11
N LEU A 205 -17.70 24.83 2.19
CA LEU A 205 -17.12 25.75 3.18
C LEU A 205 -15.98 26.59 2.62
N ILE A 206 -15.15 26.04 1.72
CA ILE A 206 -14.05 26.76 1.09
C ILE A 206 -14.60 27.88 0.20
N ASP A 207 -15.67 27.60 -0.55
CA ASP A 207 -16.33 28.60 -1.40
C ASP A 207 -16.97 29.74 -0.58
N GLU A 208 -17.44 29.44 0.64
CA GLU A 208 -17.98 30.44 1.58
C GLU A 208 -16.89 31.28 2.27
N ILE A 209 -15.63 30.82 2.30
CA ILE A 209 -14.52 31.59 2.86
C ILE A 209 -14.11 32.67 1.85
N GLU A 210 -14.49 33.92 2.12
CA GLU A 210 -13.98 35.07 1.37
C GLU A 210 -12.44 35.07 1.34
N PRO A 211 -11.82 35.30 0.16
CA PRO A 211 -10.37 35.33 0.07
C PRO A 211 -9.82 36.48 0.91
N CYS A 212 -9.17 36.15 2.02
CA CYS A 212 -8.52 37.12 2.89
C CYS A 212 -7.26 37.67 2.21
N MET A 213 -7.42 38.59 1.25
CA MET A 213 -6.37 39.43 0.72
C MET A 213 -6.92 40.81 0.37
N ASN A 214 -6.64 41.80 1.24
CA ASN A 214 -5.93 43.05 0.90
C ASN A 214 -6.11 44.11 1.99
N LYS A 215 -5.22 44.13 2.99
CA LYS A 215 -4.94 45.34 3.78
C LYS A 215 -3.52 45.38 4.33
N ILE A 216 -2.53 45.07 3.49
CA ILE A 216 -1.13 45.44 3.75
C ILE A 216 -0.50 45.92 2.44
N MET A 217 -0.84 47.13 2.00
CA MET A 217 0.07 48.06 1.28
C MET A 217 -0.70 49.31 0.84
N GLY A 218 -0.11 50.47 1.12
CA GLY A 218 -0.70 51.80 0.95
C GLY A 218 -0.94 52.36 2.35
N GLU A 219 0.02 53.05 2.96
CA GLU A 219 0.60 54.29 2.47
C GLU A 219 2.13 54.34 2.66
N THR A 220 2.86 54.41 1.55
CA THR A 220 4.14 55.11 1.52
C THR A 220 3.85 56.60 1.36
N SER A 221 3.88 57.38 2.44
CA SER A 221 4.12 58.82 2.33
C SER A 221 5.63 59.07 2.43
N TYR A 222 6.23 59.32 1.28
CA TYR A 222 7.47 60.05 1.19
C TYR A 222 7.15 61.51 1.52
N ASP A 223 7.54 61.98 2.71
CA ASP A 223 7.76 63.41 2.92
C ASP A 223 9.26 63.68 3.01
N SER A 224 9.74 64.23 1.91
CA SER A 224 11.03 64.89 1.75
C SER A 224 10.97 66.34 2.28
N PHE A 225 12.07 66.77 2.90
CA PHE A 225 12.71 68.10 2.93
C PHE A 225 12.92 68.77 4.30
N SER A 226 14.22 69.12 4.51
CA SER A 226 14.78 70.35 5.12
C SER A 226 14.55 70.59 6.61
N ASP A 227 15.53 70.94 7.46
CA ASP A 227 16.87 71.55 7.30
C ASP A 227 17.91 70.92 8.25
#